data_AF-S8D7D7-F1
#
_entry.id   AF-S8D7D7-F1
#
_cell.length_a   1.000
_cell.length_b   1.000
_cell.length_c   1.000
_cell.angle_alpha   90.00
_cell.angle_beta   90.00
_cell.angle_gamma   90.00
#
_symmetry.space_group_name_H-M   'P 1'
#
loop_
_entity.id
_entity.type
_entity.pdbx_description
1 polymer ?
#
loop_
_entity_poly.entity_id
_entity_poly.type
_entity_poly.pdbx_seq_one_letter_code
_entity_poly.pdbx_strand_id
1 'polypeptide(L)'
;CRYIYSDRTPFEKLPDKYFCPVCGAPKRRFRAYEKSVAKDANETDVRKSRKEEIKRDEAVGQALPLAIALGAAALIGLYFYLNST
;
A
#
# COMPACT_ATOMS: atom_id res chain seq x y z
N CYS A 1 9.94 5.78 1.18
CA CYS A 1 11.10 4.87 1.27
C CYS A 1 10.75 3.50 1.87
N ARG A 2 9.60 3.35 2.55
CA ARG A 2 9.14 2.09 3.14
C ARG A 2 10.08 1.50 4.21
N TYR A 3 10.84 2.37 4.87
CA TYR A 3 11.58 2.00 6.08
C TYR A 3 10.61 1.75 7.23
N ILE A 4 10.88 0.75 8.07
CA ILE A 4 10.15 0.47 9.30
C ILE A 4 11.09 0.72 10.47
N TYR A 5 10.65 1.48 11.45
CA TYR A 5 11.40 1.64 12.69
C TYR A 5 11.17 0.42 13.59
N SER A 6 12.24 -0.23 14.02
CA SER A 6 12.18 -1.44 14.87
C SER A 6 13.33 -1.52 15.88
N ASP A 7 13.82 -0.36 16.32
CA ASP A 7 14.89 -0.28 17.31
C ASP A 7 14.35 -0.45 18.74
N ARG A 8 15.26 -0.63 19.71
CA ARG A 8 14.90 -0.88 21.13
C ARG A 8 14.17 0.28 21.79
N THR A 9 14.50 1.52 21.40
CA THR A 9 13.82 2.71 21.93
C THR A 9 12.43 2.79 21.32
N PRO A 10 11.34 2.93 22.10
CA PRO A 10 10.01 3.15 21.54
C PRO A 10 9.96 4.36 20.60
N PHE A 11 9.19 4.27 19.52
CA PHE A 11 9.13 5.32 18.49
C PHE A 11 8.68 6.68 19.06
N GLU A 12 7.80 6.66 20.05
CA GLU A 12 7.24 7.84 20.72
C GLU A 12 8.33 8.62 21.45
N LYS A 13 9.29 7.90 22.04
CA LYS A 13 10.41 8.46 22.80
C LYS A 13 11.56 8.99 21.92
N LEU A 14 11.48 8.82 20.61
CA LEU A 14 12.47 9.41 19.70
C LEU A 14 12.41 10.93 19.77
N PRO A 15 13.55 11.63 19.64
CA PRO A 15 13.56 13.08 19.56
C PRO A 15 12.90 13.56 18.26
N ASP A 16 12.36 14.77 18.24
CA ASP A 16 11.69 15.33 17.05
C ASP A 16 12.64 15.54 15.86
N LYS A 17 13.94 15.68 16.14
CA LYS A 17 15.02 15.71 15.14
C LYS A 17 15.34 14.35 14.52
N TYR A 18 14.55 13.31 14.80
CA TYR A 18 14.72 12.03 14.14
C TYR A 18 14.32 12.11 12.66
N PHE A 19 15.24 11.66 11.80
CA PHE A 19 15.03 11.56 10.36
C PHE A 19 15.18 10.11 9.91
N CYS A 20 14.32 9.70 8.96
CA CYS A 20 14.42 8.39 8.33
C CYS A 20 15.81 8.23 7.70
N PRO A 21 16.58 7.18 8.05
CA PRO A 21 17.97 7.02 7.60
C PRO A 21 18.09 6.80 6.09
N VAL A 22 16.99 6.54 5.39
CA VAL A 22 17.01 6.21 3.96
C VAL A 22 16.48 7.31 3.06
N CYS A 23 15.67 8.22 3.57
CA CYS A 23 15.15 9.31 2.72
C CYS A 23 15.05 10.66 3.42
N GLY A 24 15.59 10.81 4.63
CA GLY A 24 15.56 12.08 5.35
C GLY A 24 14.16 12.58 5.68
N ALA A 25 13.15 11.71 5.69
CA ALA A 25 11.79 12.10 6.08
C ALA A 25 11.75 12.36 7.60
N PRO A 26 11.13 13.45 8.06
CA PRO A 26 11.04 13.75 9.49
C PRO A 26 10.13 12.75 10.22
N LYS A 27 10.27 12.62 11.54
CA LYS A 27 9.48 11.74 12.43
C LYS A 27 7.97 11.77 12.15
N ARG A 28 7.40 12.95 11.89
CA ARG A 28 5.95 13.13 11.57
C ARG A 28 5.45 12.40 10.32
N ARG A 29 6.32 11.93 9.42
CA ARG A 29 5.91 11.18 8.21
C ARG A 29 5.77 9.68 8.45
N PHE A 30 6.19 9.19 9.61
CA PHE A 30 5.99 7.80 10.00
C PHE A 30 4.53 7.57 10.41
N ARG A 31 4.10 6.31 10.29
CA ARG A 31 2.78 5.85 10.72
C ARG A 31 2.96 4.58 11.53
N ALA A 32 2.02 4.30 12.44
CA ALA A 32 1.98 3.05 13.17
C ALA A 32 1.96 1.87 12.18
N TYR A 33 2.69 0.82 12.53
CA TYR A 33 2.81 -0.39 11.72
C TYR A 33 2.50 -1.58 12.61
N GLU A 34 1.35 -2.22 12.36
CA GLU A 34 0.80 -3.26 13.24
C GLU A 34 1.41 -4.65 13.00
N LYS A 35 1.91 -4.90 11.79
CA LYS A 35 2.46 -6.23 11.46
C LYS A 35 3.80 -6.43 12.17
N SER A 36 4.09 -7.69 12.52
CA SER A 36 5.40 -8.06 13.05
C SER A 36 6.52 -7.66 12.08
N VAL A 37 7.65 -7.23 12.65
CA VAL A 37 8.81 -6.74 11.91
C VAL A 37 9.93 -7.76 12.02
N ALA A 38 10.29 -8.38 10.90
CA ALA A 38 11.46 -9.25 10.82
C ALA A 38 12.75 -8.43 10.92
N LYS A 39 13.86 -9.08 11.32
CA LYS A 39 15.15 -8.39 11.54
C LYS A 39 15.69 -7.74 10.26
N ASP A 40 15.43 -8.37 9.12
CA ASP A 40 15.79 -8.00 7.76
C ASP A 40 14.74 -7.11 7.07
N ALA A 41 13.69 -6.66 7.77
CA ALA A 41 12.60 -5.90 7.16
C ALA A 41 13.04 -4.59 6.46
N ASN A 42 14.24 -4.10 6.79
CA ASN A 42 14.82 -2.89 6.19
C ASN A 42 15.88 -3.15 5.12
N GLU A 43 16.15 -4.41 4.76
CA GLU A 43 17.01 -4.76 3.62
C GLU A 43 16.46 -4.19 2.31
N THR A 44 17.36 -3.93 1.36
CA THR A 44 17.04 -3.12 0.18
C THR A 44 16.05 -3.82 -0.75
N ASP A 45 16.25 -5.10 -0.99
CA ASP A 45 15.39 -6.00 -1.74
C ASP A 45 14.02 -6.17 -1.04
N VAL A 46 13.99 -6.44 0.26
CA VAL A 46 12.75 -6.56 1.05
C VAL A 46 11.89 -5.29 0.99
N ARG A 47 12.52 -4.12 0.94
CA ARG A 47 11.79 -2.85 0.83
C ARG A 47 11.33 -2.55 -0.59
N LYS A 48 12.08 -2.98 -1.59
CA LYS A 48 11.70 -2.86 -3.00
C LYS A 48 10.49 -3.75 -3.31
N SER A 49 10.54 -5.03 -2.93
CA SER A 49 9.43 -5.96 -3.12
C SER A 49 8.15 -5.45 -2.48
N ARG A 50 8.22 -5.03 -1.21
CA ARG A 50 7.10 -4.42 -0.49
C ARG A 50 6.57 -3.14 -1.15
N LYS A 51 7.42 -2.33 -1.78
CA LYS A 51 6.97 -1.15 -2.53
C LYS A 51 6.24 -1.56 -3.81
N GLU A 52 6.68 -2.63 -4.47
CA GLU A 52 6.04 -3.19 -5.66
C GLU A 52 4.70 -3.84 -5.34
N GLU A 53 4.61 -4.58 -4.23
CA GLU A 53 3.35 -5.11 -3.70
C GLU A 53 2.32 -4.00 -3.48
N ILE A 54 2.69 -2.91 -2.79
CA ILE A 54 1.78 -1.78 -2.55
C ILE A 54 1.30 -1.15 -3.85
N LYS A 55 2.21 -0.96 -4.82
CA LYS A 55 1.84 -0.43 -6.14
C LYS A 55 0.87 -1.34 -6.88
N ARG A 56 1.09 -2.66 -6.80
CA ARG A 56 0.17 -3.64 -7.39
C ARG A 56 -1.20 -3.56 -6.72
N ASP A 57 -1.24 -3.54 -5.39
CA ASP A 57 -2.49 -3.48 -4.63
C ASP A 57 -3.25 -2.18 -4.91
N GLU A 58 -2.56 -1.05 -5.02
CA GLU A 58 -3.12 0.24 -5.42
C GLU A 58 -3.68 0.20 -6.85
N ALA A 59 -2.92 -0.38 -7.79
CA ALA A 59 -3.37 -0.54 -9.18
C ALA A 59 -4.60 -1.45 -9.29
N VAL A 60 -4.63 -2.55 -8.55
CA VAL A 60 -5.78 -3.45 -8.47
C VAL A 60 -6.98 -2.73 -7.84
N GLY A 61 -6.78 -2.01 -6.75
CA GLY A 61 -7.82 -1.22 -6.09
C GLY A 61 -8.42 -0.14 -6.98
N GLN A 62 -7.61 0.48 -7.85
CA GLN A 62 -8.09 1.44 -8.84
C GLN A 62 -8.82 0.79 -10.02
N ALA A 63 -8.35 -0.36 -10.51
CA ALA A 63 -8.92 -1.03 -11.67
C ALA A 63 -10.20 -1.82 -11.36
N LEU A 64 -10.31 -2.40 -10.16
CA LEU A 64 -11.40 -3.30 -9.80
C LEU A 64 -12.80 -2.64 -9.88
N PRO A 65 -13.03 -1.42 -9.37
CA PRO A 65 -14.33 -0.75 -9.50
C PRO A 65 -14.74 -0.48 -10.95
N LEU A 66 -13.78 -0.10 -11.79
CA LEU A 66 -14.00 0.15 -13.22
C LEU A 66 -14.38 -1.14 -13.94
N ALA A 67 -13.66 -2.23 -13.68
CA ALA A 67 -13.97 -3.54 -14.26
C ALA A 67 -15.37 -4.02 -13.86
N ILE A 68 -15.76 -3.85 -12.59
CA ILE A 68 -17.11 -4.18 -12.10
C ILE A 68 -18.17 -3.37 -12.83
N ALA A 69 -17.98 -2.04 -12.96
CA ALA A 69 -18.93 -1.17 -13.63
C ALA A 69 -19.13 -1.54 -15.12
N LEU A 70 -18.04 -1.79 -15.83
CA LEU A 70 -18.08 -2.22 -17.23
C LEU A 70 -18.78 -3.58 -17.38
N GLY A 71 -18.46 -4.53 -16.50
CA GLY A 71 -19.12 -5.83 -16.47
C GLY A 71 -20.63 -5.71 -16.24
N ALA A 72 -21.05 -4.89 -15.27
CA ALA A 72 -22.47 -4.66 -15.00
C ALA A 72 -23.20 -4.02 -16.19
N ALA A 73 -22.60 -3.01 -16.82
CA ALA A 73 -23.18 -2.36 -17.99
C ALA A 73 -23.35 -3.33 -19.18
N ALA A 74 -22.37 -4.20 -19.42
CA ALA A 74 -22.44 -5.22 -20.45
C ALA A 74 -23.58 -6.23 -20.18
N LEU A 75 -23.73 -6.68 -18.92
CA LEU A 75 -24.82 -7.57 -18.53
C LEU A 75 -26.19 -6.92 -18.68
N ILE A 76 -26.33 -5.64 -18.30
CA ILE A 76 -27.58 -4.87 -18.49
C ILE A 76 -27.91 -4.74 -19.98
N GLY A 77 -26.93 -4.38 -20.82
CA GLY A 77 -27.12 -4.30 -22.27
C GLY A 77 -27.54 -5.63 -22.89
N LEU A 78 -26.91 -6.73 -22.47
CA LEU A 78 -27.27 -8.08 -22.92
C LEU A 78 -28.69 -8.48 -22.50
N TYR A 79 -29.09 -8.16 -21.28
CA TYR A 79 -30.46 -8.39 -20.80
C TYR A 79 -31.49 -7.68 -21.67
N PHE A 80 -31.29 -6.38 -21.95
CA PHE A 80 -32.20 -5.64 -22.82
C PHE A 80 -32.22 -6.19 -24.25
N TYR A 81 -31.08 -6.61 -24.80
CA TYR A 81 -31.03 -7.21 -26.14
C TYR A 81 -31.85 -8.51 -26.20
N LEU A 82 -31.65 -9.41 -25.25
CA LEU A 82 -32.37 -10.70 -25.20
C LEU A 82 -33.86 -10.54 -24.90
N ASN A 83 -34.27 -9.46 -24.22
CA ASN A 83 -35.65 -9.21 -23.82
C ASN A 83 -36.39 -8.21 -24.74
N SER A 84 -35.75 -7.72 -25.79
CA SER A 84 -36.36 -6.85 -26.82
C SER A 84 -36.55 -7.56 -28.17
N THR A 85 -36.09 -8.82 -28.27
CA THR A 85 -36.44 -9.78 -29.33
C THR A 85 -37.62 -10.62 -28.88
#